data_AF-A0A969Y121-F1
#
_entry.id   AF-A0A969Y121-F1
#
_cell.length_a   1.000
_cell.length_b   1.000
_cell.length_c   1.000
_cell.angle_alpha   90.00
_cell.angle_beta   90.00
_cell.angle_gamma   90.00
#
_symmetry.space_group_name_H-M   'P 1'
#
loop_
_entity.id
_entity.type
_entity.pdbx_description
1 polymer ?
#
loop_
_entity_poly.entity_id
_entity_poly.type
_entity_poly.pdbx_seq_one_letter_code
_entity_poly.pdbx_strand_id
1 'polypeptide(L)'
;MKENTRKILLFLYPTERSSPDTPDEKILLNFQQIRFLLPDLSLTGLQSLLFYLEKRELLIKHFLNNEAHYSLTNYGQEQLERQFPALSIARRNWQGRWTMILFLEAIKTDQNFRYLRGFLLKNGCLALNRGVFLYPGQLSEYILVELNSRYRQAVLVYELGECIVGDEQITIGQKIAINDSLKVYSGISKELNQLIDIIGSRKKLNNQQKVDFYSIYNRFISFLAEDSGITEHYFPQVEGALIILSKLQKLLKI
;
A
#
# COMPACT_ATOMS: atom_id res chain seq x y z
N MET A 1 -7.94 8.76 2.33
CA MET A 1 -7.26 9.91 2.97
C MET A 1 -6.81 10.90 1.90
N LYS A 2 -6.56 12.18 2.25
CA LYS A 2 -5.94 13.16 1.34
C LYS A 2 -4.49 12.77 1.03
N GLU A 3 -3.95 13.24 -0.10
CA GLU A 3 -2.62 12.88 -0.58
C GLU A 3 -1.50 13.20 0.41
N ASN A 4 -1.45 14.42 0.96
CA ASN A 4 -0.42 14.81 1.93
C ASN A 4 -0.45 13.97 3.22
N THR A 5 -1.65 13.55 3.64
CA THR A 5 -1.78 12.60 4.75
C THR A 5 -1.15 11.26 4.39
N ARG A 6 -1.44 10.72 3.20
CA ARG A 6 -0.87 9.44 2.75
C ARG A 6 0.65 9.49 2.71
N LYS A 7 1.23 10.59 2.23
CA LYS A 7 2.69 10.84 2.23
C LYS A 7 3.26 10.71 3.64
N ILE A 8 2.79 11.52 4.59
CA ILE A 8 3.33 11.49 5.97
C ILE A 8 3.20 10.09 6.59
N LEU A 9 2.00 9.51 6.53
CA LEU A 9 1.73 8.22 7.19
C LEU A 9 2.52 7.08 6.55
N LEU A 10 2.64 7.05 5.22
CA LEU A 10 3.42 6.03 4.52
C LEU A 10 4.90 6.13 4.87
N PHE A 11 5.46 7.34 4.94
CA PHE A 11 6.86 7.49 5.28
C PHE A 11 7.18 7.09 6.73
N LEU A 12 6.20 7.17 7.63
CA LEU A 12 6.30 6.72 9.02
C LEU A 12 5.98 5.22 9.19
N TYR A 13 5.59 4.52 8.14
CA TYR A 13 5.27 3.09 8.20
C TYR A 13 6.54 2.26 8.44
N PRO A 14 6.53 1.33 9.40
CA PRO A 14 7.71 0.50 9.72
C PRO A 14 8.05 -0.42 8.54
N THR A 15 9.31 -0.39 8.10
CA THR A 15 9.78 -1.18 6.95
C THR A 15 10.74 -2.31 7.30
N GLU A 16 11.40 -2.24 8.46
CA GLU A 16 12.28 -3.31 8.91
C GLU A 16 11.45 -4.42 9.56
N ARG A 17 11.82 -5.68 9.30
CA ARG A 17 11.24 -6.81 10.02
C ARG A 17 11.69 -6.64 11.47
N SER A 18 10.80 -6.17 12.33
CA SER A 18 10.94 -6.29 13.77
C SER A 18 11.35 -7.73 14.05
N SER A 19 12.59 -7.94 14.51
CA SER A 19 12.93 -9.23 15.13
C SER A 19 11.89 -9.50 16.22
N PRO A 20 11.51 -10.76 16.46
CA PRO A 20 10.57 -11.10 17.54
C PRO A 20 11.01 -10.56 18.91
N ASP A 21 12.29 -10.22 19.07
CA ASP A 21 12.89 -9.65 20.30
C ASP A 21 12.89 -8.10 20.38
N THR A 22 12.53 -7.39 19.29
CA THR A 22 12.35 -5.93 19.27
C THR A 22 11.05 -5.56 18.58
N PRO A 23 9.91 -5.78 19.24
CA PRO A 23 8.62 -5.35 18.71
C PRO A 23 8.63 -3.82 18.62
N ASP A 24 8.29 -3.29 17.45
CA ASP A 24 8.06 -1.88 17.17
C ASP A 24 9.29 -0.97 17.12
N GLU A 25 10.19 -1.20 16.16
CA GLU A 25 11.10 -0.12 15.73
C GLU A 25 10.29 0.96 15.00
N LYS A 26 9.69 1.85 15.78
CA LYS A 26 8.88 2.96 15.26
C LYS A 26 9.77 3.93 14.53
N ILE A 27 9.37 4.29 13.31
CA ILE A 27 10.01 5.39 12.60
C ILE A 27 9.59 6.69 13.28
N LEU A 28 10.60 7.43 13.73
CA LEU A 28 10.46 8.75 14.35
C LEU A 28 10.99 9.79 13.37
N LEU A 29 10.13 10.74 13.00
CA LEU A 29 10.55 11.90 12.19
C LEU A 29 10.28 13.19 12.95
N ASN A 30 11.25 14.09 12.92
CA ASN A 30 11.06 15.44 13.44
C ASN A 30 10.30 16.33 12.44
N PHE A 31 9.94 17.54 12.87
CA PHE A 31 9.18 18.48 12.05
C PHE A 31 9.88 18.83 10.72
N GLN A 32 11.21 18.96 10.70
CA GLN A 32 11.96 19.31 9.50
C GLN A 32 11.94 18.16 8.47
N GLN A 33 12.07 16.92 8.93
CA GLN A 33 11.99 15.73 8.09
C GLN A 33 10.59 15.56 7.50
N ILE A 34 9.53 15.80 8.28
CA ILE A 34 8.16 15.76 7.74
C ILE A 34 7.94 16.89 6.74
N ARG A 35 8.45 18.09 7.03
CA ARG A 35 8.38 19.23 6.10
C ARG A 35 9.05 18.91 4.77
N PHE A 36 10.18 18.21 4.81
CA PHE A 36 10.86 17.77 3.60
C PHE A 36 9.95 16.96 2.69
N LEU A 37 9.08 16.09 3.22
CA LEU A 37 8.17 15.26 2.43
C LEU A 37 7.08 16.06 1.69
N LEU A 38 6.81 17.28 2.12
CA LEU A 38 5.70 18.12 1.63
C LEU A 38 6.22 19.52 1.26
N PRO A 39 7.03 19.65 0.19
CA PRO A 39 7.70 20.90 -0.15
C PRO A 39 6.73 22.06 -0.45
N ASP A 40 5.57 21.75 -1.02
CA ASP A 40 4.58 22.75 -1.44
C ASP A 40 3.63 23.18 -0.31
N LEU A 41 3.69 22.53 0.86
CA LEU A 41 2.82 22.84 1.97
C LEU A 41 3.41 23.97 2.84
N SER A 42 2.62 25.01 3.09
CA SER A 42 3.03 26.09 3.99
C SER A 42 3.31 25.58 5.41
N LEU A 43 4.15 26.30 6.16
CA LEU A 43 4.47 25.96 7.54
C LEU A 43 3.23 25.84 8.44
N THR A 44 2.31 26.80 8.33
CA THR A 44 1.05 26.82 9.07
C THR A 44 0.13 25.67 8.63
N GLY A 45 0.10 25.37 7.33
CA GLY A 45 -0.63 24.23 6.77
C GLY A 45 -0.10 22.89 7.30
N LEU A 46 1.22 22.73 7.40
CA LEU A 46 1.84 21.54 7.96
C LEU A 46 1.54 21.37 9.45
N GLN A 47 1.65 22.43 10.24
CA GLN A 47 1.29 22.40 11.67
C GLN A 47 -0.17 22.00 11.88
N SER A 48 -1.07 22.57 11.08
CA SER A 48 -2.50 22.25 11.12
C SER A 48 -2.77 20.81 10.70
N LEU A 49 -2.05 20.31 9.67
CA LEU A 49 -2.14 18.92 9.24
C LEU A 49 -1.66 17.97 10.34
N LEU A 50 -0.51 18.22 10.95
CA LEU A 50 0.02 17.38 12.03
C LEU A 50 -0.91 17.36 13.24
N PHE A 51 -1.43 18.53 13.66
CA PHE A 51 -2.43 18.62 14.71
C PHE A 51 -3.70 17.82 14.37
N TYR A 52 -4.18 17.91 13.13
CA TYR A 52 -5.32 17.12 12.68
C TYR A 52 -5.05 15.60 12.74
N LEU A 53 -3.87 15.15 12.32
CA LEU A 53 -3.50 13.73 12.34
C LEU A 53 -3.34 13.19 13.76
N GLU A 54 -2.78 13.99 14.67
CA GLU A 54 -2.69 13.68 16.10
C GLU A 54 -4.09 13.60 16.73
N LYS A 55 -4.97 14.57 16.47
CA LYS A 55 -6.35 14.57 16.95
C LYS A 55 -7.18 13.39 16.42
N ARG A 56 -6.83 12.88 15.24
CA ARG A 56 -7.43 11.67 14.64
C ARG A 56 -6.75 10.38 15.09
N GLU A 57 -5.81 10.46 16.02
CA GLU A 57 -5.05 9.33 16.56
C GLU A 57 -4.30 8.53 15.47
N LEU A 58 -3.99 9.15 14.34
CA LEU A 58 -3.21 8.54 13.27
C LEU A 58 -1.70 8.65 13.55
N LEU A 59 -1.30 9.66 14.30
CA LEU A 59 0.07 9.92 14.74
C LEU A 59 0.11 10.11 16.25
N ILE A 60 1.25 9.74 16.86
CA ILE A 60 1.63 10.16 18.21
C ILE A 60 2.82 11.10 18.12
N LYS A 61 2.78 12.15 18.93
CA LYS A 61 3.87 13.11 19.11
C LYS A 61 4.68 12.73 20.36
N HIS A 62 5.98 12.63 20.20
CA HIS A 62 6.97 12.37 21.25
C HIS A 62 7.84 13.61 21.43
N PHE A 63 8.28 13.87 22.66
CA PHE A 63 9.30 14.87 22.93
C PHE A 63 10.61 14.17 23.30
N LEU A 64 11.60 14.28 22.41
CA LEU A 64 12.92 13.68 22.57
C LEU A 64 13.96 14.79 22.43
N ASN A 65 14.86 14.95 23.40
CA ASN A 65 15.90 15.98 23.39
C ASN A 65 15.35 17.40 23.13
N ASN A 66 14.22 17.74 23.74
CA ASN A 66 13.51 19.02 23.53
C ASN A 66 12.97 19.26 22.10
N GLU A 67 12.98 18.24 21.24
CA GLU A 67 12.42 18.30 19.89
C GLU A 67 11.21 17.37 19.74
N ALA A 68 10.20 17.87 19.02
CA ALA A 68 9.01 17.10 18.68
C ALA A 68 9.31 16.10 17.56
N HIS A 69 9.05 14.83 17.84
CA HIS A 69 9.11 13.71 16.90
C HIS A 69 7.73 13.10 16.73
N TYR A 70 7.45 12.53 15.57
CA TYR A 70 6.17 11.91 15.27
C TYR A 70 6.39 10.46 14.85
N SER A 71 5.51 9.57 15.31
CA SER A 71 5.44 8.18 14.87
C SER A 71 4.02 7.81 14.46
N LEU A 72 3.88 6.78 13.62
CA LEU A 72 2.60 6.17 13.31
C LEU A 72 2.02 5.48 14.56
N THR A 73 0.70 5.52 14.73
CA THR A 73 -0.01 4.67 15.70
C THR A 73 -0.42 3.36 15.06
N ASN A 74 -0.78 2.35 15.86
CA ASN A 74 -1.33 1.10 15.33
C ASN A 74 -2.62 1.37 14.54
N TYR A 75 -3.48 2.27 15.02
CA TYR A 75 -4.67 2.68 14.28
C TYR A 75 -4.33 3.36 12.95
N GLY A 76 -3.35 4.26 12.93
CA GLY A 76 -2.85 4.90 11.72
C GLY A 76 -2.27 3.90 10.73
N GLN A 77 -1.58 2.88 11.23
CA GLN A 77 -1.05 1.77 10.45
C GLN A 77 -2.17 0.96 9.79
N GLU A 78 -3.18 0.54 10.55
CA GLU A 78 -4.34 -0.18 10.00
C GLU A 78 -5.08 0.64 8.94
N GLN A 79 -5.27 1.94 9.16
CA GLN A 79 -5.89 2.85 8.18
C GLN A 79 -5.07 2.96 6.90
N LEU A 80 -3.75 2.90 7.02
CA LEU A 80 -2.83 2.93 5.88
C LEU A 80 -2.87 1.61 5.10
N GLU A 81 -2.80 0.46 5.79
CA GLU A 81 -2.84 -0.87 5.17
C GLU A 81 -4.15 -1.13 4.43
N ARG A 82 -5.27 -0.56 4.91
CA ARG A 82 -6.56 -0.58 4.17
C ARG A 82 -6.51 0.21 2.86
N GLN A 83 -5.63 1.21 2.75
CA GLN A 83 -5.47 2.01 1.52
C GLN A 83 -4.37 1.48 0.62
N PHE A 84 -3.43 0.73 1.17
CA PHE A 84 -2.26 0.19 0.48
C PHE A 84 -2.14 -1.30 0.83
N PRO A 85 -2.89 -2.18 0.14
CA PRO A 85 -2.93 -3.61 0.46
C PRO A 85 -1.55 -4.26 0.49
N ALA A 86 -0.62 -3.82 -0.35
CA ALA A 86 0.77 -4.29 -0.38
C ALA A 86 1.57 -4.09 0.92
N LEU A 87 1.13 -3.23 1.83
CA LEU A 87 1.75 -3.08 3.15
C LEU A 87 1.25 -4.14 4.14
N SER A 88 0.00 -4.60 3.98
CA SER A 88 -0.66 -5.48 4.93
C SER A 88 0.11 -6.78 5.15
N ILE A 89 0.32 -7.13 6.41
CA ILE A 89 0.96 -8.39 6.80
C ILE A 89 0.20 -9.58 6.22
N ALA A 90 -1.14 -9.53 6.23
CA ALA A 90 -1.97 -10.61 5.70
C ALA A 90 -1.78 -10.81 4.19
N ARG A 91 -1.55 -9.73 3.43
CA ARG A 91 -1.26 -9.80 1.99
C ARG A 91 0.15 -10.28 1.71
N ARG A 92 1.14 -9.80 2.45
CA ARG A 92 2.55 -10.20 2.29
C ARG A 92 2.79 -11.65 2.67
N ASN A 93 2.11 -12.14 3.70
CA ASN A 93 2.21 -13.52 4.16
C ASN A 93 1.22 -14.46 3.45
N TRP A 94 0.56 -13.98 2.40
CA TRP A 94 -0.40 -14.76 1.66
C TRP A 94 0.30 -15.89 0.89
N GLN A 95 -0.27 -17.10 0.95
CA GLN A 95 0.33 -18.33 0.42
C GLN A 95 -0.57 -19.01 -0.61
N GLY A 96 -1.08 -18.29 -1.61
CA GLY A 96 -1.85 -18.92 -2.70
C GLY A 96 -3.32 -19.23 -2.37
N ARG A 97 -3.80 -18.99 -1.14
CA ARG A 97 -5.19 -19.32 -0.75
C ARG A 97 -6.19 -18.30 -1.26
N TRP A 98 -7.02 -18.66 -2.22
CA TRP A 98 -8.00 -17.73 -2.79
C TRP A 98 -9.40 -17.91 -2.20
N THR A 99 -10.12 -16.80 -2.03
CA THR A 99 -11.59 -16.84 -1.96
C THR A 99 -12.15 -16.39 -3.30
N MET A 100 -13.06 -17.18 -3.88
CA MET A 100 -13.75 -16.88 -5.12
C MET A 100 -15.18 -16.40 -4.84
N ILE A 101 -15.56 -15.33 -5.52
CA ILE A 101 -16.92 -14.79 -5.55
C ILE A 101 -17.47 -15.05 -6.96
N LEU A 102 -18.55 -15.82 -7.04
CA LEU A 102 -19.24 -16.20 -8.27
C LEU A 102 -20.62 -15.57 -8.31
N PHE A 103 -20.91 -14.79 -9.35
CA PHE A 103 -22.26 -14.31 -9.65
C PHE A 103 -22.94 -15.29 -10.63
N LEU A 104 -24.09 -15.83 -10.23
CA LEU A 104 -24.76 -16.94 -10.93
C LEU A 104 -25.53 -16.51 -12.18
N GLU A 105 -25.96 -15.26 -12.26
CA GLU A 105 -26.71 -14.73 -13.39
C GLU A 105 -25.92 -13.67 -14.14
N ALA A 106 -26.13 -13.56 -15.45
CA ALA A 106 -25.44 -12.56 -16.25
C ALA A 106 -26.00 -11.17 -15.94
N ILE A 107 -25.34 -10.46 -15.03
CA ILE A 107 -25.74 -9.14 -14.53
C ILE A 107 -25.40 -8.04 -15.57
N LYS A 108 -25.92 -8.17 -16.79
CA LYS A 108 -25.55 -7.32 -17.94
C LYS A 108 -26.16 -5.91 -17.87
N THR A 109 -27.24 -5.70 -17.11
CA THR A 109 -28.01 -4.45 -17.08
C THR A 109 -28.21 -3.84 -15.68
N ASP A 110 -27.72 -4.48 -14.61
CA ASP A 110 -27.91 -3.96 -13.25
C ASP A 110 -26.94 -2.80 -12.94
N GLN A 111 -27.50 -1.61 -12.69
CA GLN A 111 -26.72 -0.46 -12.24
C GLN A 111 -26.06 -0.72 -10.87
N ASN A 112 -26.70 -1.50 -10.01
CA ASN A 112 -26.16 -1.87 -8.70
C ASN A 112 -24.91 -2.74 -8.84
N PHE A 113 -24.78 -3.50 -9.93
CA PHE A 113 -23.61 -4.34 -10.14
C PHE A 113 -22.39 -3.55 -10.58
N ARG A 114 -22.58 -2.45 -11.32
CA ARG A 114 -21.46 -1.53 -11.62
C ARG A 114 -20.91 -0.93 -10.32
N TYR A 115 -21.80 -0.53 -9.41
CA TYR A 115 -21.40 -0.07 -8.08
C TYR A 115 -20.68 -1.17 -7.29
N LEU A 116 -21.25 -2.37 -7.24
CA LEU A 116 -20.66 -3.51 -6.54
C LEU A 116 -19.29 -3.90 -7.11
N ARG A 117 -19.14 -3.94 -8.43
CA ARG A 117 -17.84 -4.21 -9.07
C ARG A 117 -16.81 -3.17 -8.64
N GLY A 118 -17.16 -1.89 -8.70
CA GLY A 118 -16.29 -0.80 -8.22
C GLY A 118 -15.95 -0.96 -6.74
N PHE A 119 -16.92 -1.37 -5.93
CA PHE A 119 -16.73 -1.68 -4.51
C PHE A 119 -15.77 -2.85 -4.29
N LEU A 120 -15.96 -3.99 -4.96
CA LEU A 120 -15.11 -5.18 -4.83
C LEU A 120 -13.66 -4.87 -5.25
N LEU A 121 -13.48 -4.20 -6.40
CA LEU A 121 -12.16 -3.80 -6.87
C LEU A 121 -11.46 -2.86 -5.88
N LYS A 122 -12.18 -1.87 -5.33
CA LYS A 122 -11.65 -0.94 -4.30
C LYS A 122 -11.26 -1.64 -3.00
N ASN A 123 -11.88 -2.77 -2.70
CA ASN A 123 -11.56 -3.57 -1.52
C ASN A 123 -10.56 -4.70 -1.84
N GLY A 124 -9.87 -4.64 -2.98
CA GLY A 124 -8.77 -5.55 -3.30
C GLY A 124 -9.21 -6.91 -3.86
N CYS A 125 -10.45 -7.03 -4.35
CA CYS A 125 -10.82 -8.16 -5.19
C CYS A 125 -10.27 -7.99 -6.60
N LEU A 126 -9.93 -9.10 -7.24
CA LEU A 126 -9.43 -9.18 -8.61
C LEU A 126 -10.53 -9.74 -9.50
N ALA A 127 -10.87 -9.05 -10.59
CA ALA A 127 -11.87 -9.55 -11.52
C ALA A 127 -11.22 -10.48 -12.55
N LEU A 128 -11.53 -11.78 -12.49
CA LEU A 128 -11.13 -12.73 -13.54
C LEU A 128 -11.98 -12.56 -14.80
N ASN A 129 -13.28 -12.34 -14.62
CA ASN A 129 -14.19 -12.01 -15.71
C ASN A 129 -15.34 -11.11 -15.18
N ARG A 130 -16.46 -11.01 -15.91
CA ARG A 130 -17.57 -10.13 -15.52
C ARG A 130 -18.31 -10.59 -14.26
N GLY A 131 -18.37 -11.89 -13.97
CA GLY A 131 -19.11 -12.47 -12.84
C GLY A 131 -18.27 -13.26 -11.86
N VAL A 132 -16.94 -13.30 -12.06
CA VAL A 132 -16.02 -14.05 -11.20
C VAL A 132 -14.96 -13.11 -10.66
N PHE A 133 -14.87 -13.04 -9.34
CA PHE A 133 -13.85 -12.28 -8.63
C PHE A 133 -13.07 -13.20 -7.70
N LEU A 134 -11.79 -12.89 -7.54
CA LEU A 134 -10.91 -13.53 -6.57
C LEU A 134 -10.53 -12.54 -5.49
N TYR A 135 -10.32 -13.02 -4.29
CA TYR A 135 -9.77 -12.26 -3.18
C TYR A 135 -8.67 -13.06 -2.49
N PRO A 136 -7.47 -12.48 -2.25
CA PRO A 136 -6.39 -13.22 -1.59
C PRO A 136 -6.74 -13.48 -0.11
N GLY A 137 -6.92 -14.75 0.27
CA GLY A 137 -7.25 -15.14 1.64
C GLY A 137 -8.73 -14.91 1.96
N GLN A 138 -9.03 -14.61 3.23
CA GLN A 138 -10.40 -14.50 3.72
C GLN A 138 -11.00 -13.11 3.45
N LEU A 139 -12.24 -13.09 2.97
CA LEU A 139 -12.99 -11.84 2.77
C LEU A 139 -13.25 -11.12 4.09
N SER A 140 -13.20 -9.79 4.05
CA SER A 140 -13.62 -8.98 5.19
C SER A 140 -15.12 -9.09 5.41
N GLU A 141 -15.55 -8.96 6.67
CA GLU A 141 -16.98 -8.91 7.03
C GLU A 141 -17.73 -7.84 6.23
N TYR A 142 -17.07 -6.72 5.96
CA TYR A 142 -17.62 -5.62 5.17
C TYR A 142 -18.02 -6.06 3.76
N ILE A 143 -17.19 -6.86 3.08
CA ILE A 143 -17.54 -7.40 1.75
C ILE A 143 -18.67 -8.42 1.88
N LEU A 144 -18.62 -9.30 2.89
CA LEU A 144 -19.64 -10.32 3.10
C LEU A 144 -21.03 -9.71 3.35
N VAL A 145 -21.11 -8.64 4.15
CA VAL A 145 -22.36 -7.90 4.40
C VAL A 145 -22.89 -7.25 3.13
N GLU A 146 -22.03 -6.65 2.31
CA GLU A 146 -22.45 -6.03 1.04
C GLU A 146 -22.98 -7.07 0.05
N LEU A 147 -22.32 -8.24 -0.06
CA LEU A 147 -22.77 -9.33 -0.91
C LEU A 147 -24.10 -9.92 -0.43
N ASN A 148 -24.24 -10.18 0.87
CA ASN A 148 -25.45 -10.74 1.45
C ASN A 148 -26.65 -9.79 1.40
N SER A 149 -26.43 -8.48 1.56
CA SER A 149 -27.53 -7.51 1.58
C SER A 149 -28.16 -7.29 0.21
N ARG A 150 -27.37 -7.34 -0.87
CA ARG A 150 -27.84 -7.01 -2.23
C ARG A 150 -28.01 -8.21 -3.16
N TYR A 151 -27.25 -9.29 -2.95
CA TYR A 151 -27.13 -10.41 -3.91
C TYR A 151 -27.22 -11.79 -3.27
N ARG A 152 -27.86 -11.92 -2.09
CA ARG A 152 -27.91 -13.17 -1.29
C ARG A 152 -28.15 -14.46 -2.07
N GLN A 153 -29.03 -14.43 -3.07
CA GLN A 153 -29.42 -15.59 -3.87
C GLN A 153 -28.74 -15.63 -5.25
N ALA A 154 -27.97 -14.60 -5.60
CA ALA A 154 -27.32 -14.43 -6.90
C ALA A 154 -25.78 -14.51 -6.82
N VAL A 155 -25.23 -14.72 -5.62
CA VAL A 155 -23.79 -14.82 -5.39
C VAL A 155 -23.46 -16.05 -4.55
N LEU A 156 -22.38 -16.74 -4.93
CA LEU A 156 -21.74 -17.80 -4.15
C LEU A 156 -20.32 -17.37 -3.80
N VAL A 157 -19.88 -17.73 -2.60
CA VAL A 157 -18.54 -17.45 -2.10
C VAL A 157 -17.92 -18.76 -1.64
N TYR A 158 -16.75 -19.07 -2.18
CA TYR A 158 -16.03 -20.30 -1.89
C TYR A 158 -14.57 -20.02 -1.56
N GLU A 159 -14.03 -20.72 -0.57
CA GLU A 159 -12.57 -20.87 -0.47
C GLU A 159 -12.11 -21.86 -1.53
N LEU A 160 -11.12 -21.48 -2.33
CA LEU A 160 -10.53 -22.32 -3.35
C LEU A 160 -9.45 -23.22 -2.74
N GLY A 161 -9.48 -24.48 -3.15
CA GLY A 161 -8.37 -25.41 -2.97
C GLY A 161 -7.29 -25.22 -4.04
N GLU A 162 -6.49 -26.26 -4.24
CA GLU A 162 -5.41 -26.26 -5.21
C GLU A 162 -5.92 -26.19 -6.66
N CYS A 163 -5.15 -25.51 -7.52
CA CYS A 163 -5.42 -25.49 -8.95
C CYS A 163 -5.17 -26.88 -9.55
N ILE A 164 -6.23 -27.54 -10.02
CA ILE A 164 -6.14 -28.90 -10.59
C ILE A 164 -5.57 -28.86 -12.02
N VAL A 165 -5.93 -27.83 -12.81
CA VAL A 165 -5.52 -27.68 -14.21
C VAL A 165 -5.27 -26.21 -14.55
N GLY A 166 -4.16 -25.94 -15.22
CA GLY A 166 -3.74 -24.62 -15.67
C GLY A 166 -2.53 -24.12 -14.89
N ASP A 167 -2.08 -22.91 -15.25
CA ASP A 167 -1.00 -22.22 -14.55
C ASP A 167 -1.57 -20.91 -13.97
N GLU A 168 -1.58 -20.84 -12.64
CA GLU A 168 -2.06 -19.69 -11.90
C GLU A 168 -1.17 -18.47 -12.11
N GLN A 169 0.15 -18.64 -12.17
CA GLN A 169 1.10 -17.56 -12.39
C GLN A 169 0.91 -16.94 -13.79
N ILE A 170 0.62 -17.76 -14.80
CA ILE A 170 0.26 -17.25 -16.14
C ILE A 170 -1.10 -16.54 -16.10
N THR A 171 -2.12 -17.18 -15.51
CA THR A 171 -3.50 -16.66 -15.58
C THR A 171 -3.71 -15.42 -14.73
N ILE A 172 -3.22 -15.42 -13.50
CA ILE A 172 -3.34 -14.31 -12.55
C ILE A 172 -2.22 -13.30 -12.81
N GLY A 173 -0.97 -13.76 -12.89
CA GLY A 173 0.21 -12.91 -13.09
C GLY A 173 0.20 -12.10 -14.39
N GLN A 174 -0.40 -12.62 -15.48
CA GLN A 174 -0.41 -11.91 -16.76
C GLN A 174 -1.73 -11.19 -17.08
N LYS A 175 -2.90 -11.66 -16.59
CA LYS A 175 -4.20 -11.01 -16.90
C LYS A 175 -4.58 -9.90 -15.94
N ILE A 176 -4.14 -9.99 -14.69
CA ILE A 176 -4.27 -8.90 -13.72
C ILE A 176 -2.98 -8.10 -13.88
N ALA A 177 -3.03 -6.77 -13.79
CA ALA A 177 -1.95 -5.83 -14.15
C ALA A 177 -0.63 -5.95 -13.35
N ILE A 178 -0.34 -7.12 -12.77
CA ILE A 178 0.86 -7.46 -12.01
C ILE A 178 2.11 -7.31 -12.88
N ASN A 179 2.06 -7.62 -14.18
CA ASN A 179 3.18 -7.36 -15.09
C ASN A 179 3.53 -5.87 -15.21
N ASP A 180 2.54 -4.98 -15.15
CA ASP A 180 2.80 -3.54 -15.13
C ASP A 180 3.37 -3.13 -13.78
N SER A 181 2.93 -3.76 -12.69
CA SER A 181 3.53 -3.61 -11.35
C SER A 181 5.02 -3.87 -11.34
N LEU A 182 5.49 -4.92 -12.02
CA LEU A 182 6.91 -5.26 -12.08
C LEU A 182 7.74 -4.18 -12.75
N LYS A 183 7.24 -3.65 -13.88
CA LYS A 183 7.94 -2.58 -14.61
C LYS A 183 8.03 -1.32 -13.76
N VAL A 184 6.95 -0.97 -13.06
CA VAL A 184 6.91 0.21 -12.20
C VAL A 184 7.85 0.05 -11.02
N TYR A 185 7.80 -1.06 -10.28
CA TYR A 185 8.70 -1.28 -9.15
C TYR A 185 10.17 -1.38 -9.56
N SER A 186 10.47 -2.08 -10.66
CA SER A 186 11.84 -2.17 -11.17
C SER A 186 12.37 -0.80 -11.61
N GLY A 187 11.53 0.01 -12.26
CA GLY A 187 11.87 1.39 -12.64
C GLY A 187 12.16 2.26 -11.42
N ILE A 188 11.25 2.28 -10.44
CA ILE A 188 11.42 3.02 -9.19
C ILE A 188 12.68 2.57 -8.44
N SER A 189 12.90 1.25 -8.33
CA SER A 189 14.08 0.70 -7.65
C SER A 189 15.38 1.13 -8.33
N LYS A 190 15.44 1.07 -9.67
CA LYS A 190 16.61 1.52 -10.44
C LYS A 190 16.91 3.00 -10.22
N GLU A 191 15.89 3.85 -10.28
CA GLU A 191 16.05 5.29 -10.06
C GLU A 191 16.47 5.60 -8.61
N LEU A 192 15.93 4.88 -7.62
CA LEU A 192 16.36 5.00 -6.23
C LEU A 192 17.82 4.58 -6.03
N ASN A 193 18.24 3.47 -6.62
CA ASN A 193 19.62 3.02 -6.53
C ASN A 193 20.56 4.06 -7.13
N GLN A 194 20.23 4.61 -8.30
CA GLN A 194 21.00 5.71 -8.90
C GLN A 194 21.07 6.93 -7.97
N LEU A 195 19.95 7.32 -7.37
CA LEU A 195 19.91 8.46 -6.44
C LEU A 195 20.78 8.19 -5.20
N ILE A 196 20.69 7.00 -4.62
CA ILE A 196 21.51 6.54 -3.48
C ILE A 196 23.00 6.56 -3.85
N ASP A 197 23.36 6.04 -5.03
CA ASP A 197 24.75 5.95 -5.50
C ASP A 197 25.36 7.34 -5.72
N ILE A 198 24.60 8.30 -6.28
CA ILE A 198 25.06 9.68 -6.49
C ILE A 198 25.25 10.41 -5.16
N ILE A 199 24.39 10.14 -4.17
CA ILE A 199 24.51 10.71 -2.82
C ILE A 199 25.76 10.15 -2.16
N GLY A 200 25.96 8.83 -2.21
CA GLY A 200 27.18 8.17 -1.74
C GLY A 200 27.66 8.69 -0.38
N SER A 201 28.79 9.39 -0.37
CA SER A 201 29.40 10.00 0.82
C SER A 201 28.87 11.40 1.18
N ARG A 202 28.15 12.06 0.27
CA ARG A 202 27.52 13.37 0.51
C ARG A 202 26.28 13.14 1.37
N LYS A 203 26.35 13.49 2.65
CA LYS A 203 25.25 13.34 3.61
C LYS A 203 24.03 14.25 3.35
N LYS A 204 23.82 14.82 2.15
CA LYS A 204 22.67 15.71 1.85
C LYS A 204 22.31 15.71 0.37
N LEU A 205 21.01 15.72 0.09
CA LEU A 205 20.42 15.92 -1.23
C LEU A 205 20.57 17.37 -1.71
N ASN A 206 21.05 17.57 -2.94
CA ASN A 206 21.00 18.84 -3.65
C ASN A 206 19.58 19.13 -4.21
N ASN A 207 19.35 20.32 -4.78
CA ASN A 207 18.01 20.70 -5.25
C ASN A 207 17.45 19.77 -6.34
N GLN A 208 18.27 19.35 -7.31
CA GLN A 208 17.84 18.43 -8.36
C GLN A 208 17.49 17.06 -7.78
N GLN A 209 18.34 16.53 -6.90
CA GLN A 209 18.12 15.25 -6.22
C GLN A 209 16.86 15.25 -5.35
N LYS A 210 16.49 16.40 -4.76
CA LYS A 210 15.21 16.55 -4.04
C LYS A 210 14.03 16.46 -4.99
N VAL A 211 14.10 17.12 -6.15
CA VAL A 211 13.06 17.02 -7.19
C VAL A 211 12.90 15.58 -7.66
N ASP A 212 14.01 14.88 -7.90
CA ASP A 212 14.01 13.47 -8.29
C ASP A 212 13.39 12.59 -7.19
N PHE A 213 13.77 12.81 -5.93
CA PHE A 213 13.17 12.14 -4.77
C PHE A 213 11.64 12.33 -4.73
N TYR A 214 11.15 13.56 -4.88
CA TYR A 214 9.71 13.83 -4.86
C TYR A 214 8.97 13.17 -6.02
N SER A 215 9.57 13.18 -7.22
CA SER A 215 9.03 12.51 -8.39
C SER A 215 8.91 11.00 -8.19
N ILE A 216 9.96 10.38 -7.66
CA ILE A 216 9.97 8.94 -7.34
C ILE A 216 8.92 8.64 -6.27
N TYR A 217 8.90 9.43 -5.19
CA TYR A 217 8.00 9.19 -4.06
C TYR A 217 6.53 9.33 -4.43
N ASN A 218 6.18 10.34 -5.22
CA ASN A 218 4.83 10.54 -5.70
C ASN A 218 4.37 9.39 -6.61
N ARG A 219 5.24 8.94 -7.53
CA ARG A 219 4.95 7.77 -8.39
C ARG A 219 4.77 6.49 -7.56
N PHE A 220 5.63 6.28 -6.57
CA PHE A 220 5.53 5.14 -5.66
C PHE A 220 4.18 5.13 -4.92
N ILE A 221 3.75 6.25 -4.32
CA ILE A 221 2.47 6.34 -3.61
C ILE A 221 1.29 6.06 -4.54
N SER A 222 1.27 6.71 -5.71
CA SER A 222 0.19 6.56 -6.67
C SER A 222 0.05 5.10 -7.11
N PHE A 223 1.18 4.46 -7.41
CA PHE A 223 1.21 3.06 -7.80
C PHE A 223 0.82 2.12 -6.65
N LEU A 224 1.34 2.36 -5.44
CA LEU A 224 1.06 1.53 -4.27
C LEU A 224 -0.44 1.47 -3.94
N ALA A 225 -1.19 2.54 -4.24
CA ALA A 225 -2.64 2.58 -4.04
C ALA A 225 -3.42 1.61 -4.95
N GLU A 226 -2.81 1.18 -6.05
CA GLU A 226 -3.37 0.25 -7.03
C GLU A 226 -2.83 -1.19 -6.84
N ASP A 227 -1.74 -1.35 -6.07
CA ASP A 227 -1.14 -2.66 -5.83
C ASP A 227 -2.00 -3.51 -4.87
N SER A 228 -2.46 -4.64 -5.40
CA SER A 228 -3.23 -5.66 -4.68
C SER A 228 -2.46 -6.36 -3.56
N GLY A 229 -1.13 -6.23 -3.53
CA GLY A 229 -0.26 -6.78 -2.48
C GLY A 229 0.13 -8.23 -2.65
N ILE A 230 -0.11 -8.82 -3.82
CA ILE A 230 0.27 -10.20 -4.16
C ILE A 230 1.51 -10.27 -5.07
N THR A 231 2.04 -9.12 -5.48
CA THR A 231 3.16 -9.05 -6.44
C THR A 231 4.39 -9.83 -5.92
N GLU A 232 4.70 -9.71 -4.64
CA GLU A 232 5.84 -10.40 -3.99
C GLU A 232 5.69 -11.94 -4.03
N HIS A 233 4.46 -12.46 -4.00
CA HIS A 233 4.20 -13.90 -4.09
C HIS A 233 4.51 -14.45 -5.49
N TYR A 234 4.06 -13.76 -6.55
CA TYR A 234 4.26 -14.21 -7.93
C TYR A 234 5.63 -13.85 -8.50
N PHE A 235 6.27 -12.81 -7.97
CA PHE A 235 7.54 -12.28 -8.46
C PHE A 235 8.48 -11.89 -7.32
N PRO A 236 8.93 -12.87 -6.51
CA PRO A 236 9.78 -12.62 -5.33
C PRO A 236 11.16 -12.03 -5.68
N GLN A 237 11.58 -12.11 -6.95
CA GLN A 237 12.82 -11.52 -7.44
C GLN A 237 12.78 -9.99 -7.59
N VAL A 238 11.60 -9.38 -7.58
CA VAL A 238 11.44 -7.92 -7.69
C VAL A 238 11.30 -7.32 -6.29
N GLU A 239 11.99 -6.21 -6.05
CA GLU A 239 11.88 -5.50 -4.78
C GLU A 239 10.43 -5.02 -4.55
N GLY A 240 9.82 -5.49 -3.46
CA GLY A 240 8.46 -5.13 -3.07
C GLY A 240 8.35 -3.75 -2.42
N ALA A 241 7.11 -3.38 -2.09
CA ALA A 241 6.75 -2.08 -1.52
C ALA A 241 7.59 -1.67 -0.30
N LEU A 242 7.84 -2.60 0.64
CA LEU A 242 8.58 -2.29 1.85
C LEU A 242 10.07 -2.03 1.61
N ILE A 243 10.68 -2.75 0.66
CA ILE A 243 12.08 -2.54 0.31
C ILE A 243 12.25 -1.16 -0.33
N ILE A 244 11.36 -0.80 -1.25
CA ILE A 244 11.34 0.52 -1.90
C ILE A 244 11.09 1.62 -0.88
N LEU A 245 10.13 1.43 0.04
CA LEU A 245 9.86 2.40 1.11
C LEU A 245 11.06 2.54 2.06
N SER A 246 11.74 1.44 2.40
CA SER A 246 12.95 1.47 3.24
C SER A 246 14.07 2.28 2.57
N LYS A 247 14.27 2.12 1.26
CA LYS A 247 15.24 2.91 0.48
C LYS A 247 14.91 4.41 0.51
N LEU A 248 13.63 4.75 0.28
CA LEU A 248 13.15 6.13 0.40
C LEU A 248 13.39 6.69 1.81
N GLN A 249 13.09 5.93 2.86
CA GLN A 249 13.31 6.33 4.26
C GLN A 249 14.78 6.56 4.58
N LYS A 250 15.69 5.72 4.07
CA LYS A 250 17.14 5.87 4.24
C LYS A 250 17.63 7.17 3.60
N LEU A 251 17.12 7.54 2.43
CA LEU A 251 17.48 8.79 1.76
C LEU A 251 17.12 10.06 2.56
N LEU A 252 16.13 10.00 3.46
CA LEU A 252 15.77 11.13 4.34
C LEU A 252 16.61 11.18 5.62
N LYS A 253 17.15 10.03 6.05
CA LYS A 253 18.00 9.92 7.24
C LYS A 253 19.47 10.28 6.95
N ILE A 254 19.86 10.31 5.68
CA ILE A 254 21.19 10.73 5.20
C ILE A 254 21.25 12.25 5.17
#